data_AF-A0A7C1KJ03-F1
#
_entry.id   AF-A0A7C1KJ03-F1
#
_cell.length_a   1.000
_cell.length_b   1.000
_cell.length_c   1.000
_cell.angle_alpha   90.00
_cell.angle_beta   90.00
_cell.angle_gamma   90.00
#
_symmetry.space_group_name_H-M   'P 1'
#
loop_
_entity.id
_entity.type
_entity.pdbx_description
1 polymer ?
#
loop_
_entity_poly.entity_id
_entity_poly.type
_entity_poly.pdbx_seq_one_letter_code
_entity_poly.pdbx_strand_id
1 'polypeptide(L)'
;MEQSSVRAEAARVVRDIGLANIPPDWSGCDAVWCVFEEMANSGSTVVIKIDGQRTKPEDTGRYTVVISGGPLGEDFFRQDTAVLEEGLANAILYYARKCWIKA
;
A
#
# COMPACT_ATOMS: atom_id res chain seq x y z
N MET A 1 14.79 -4.18 8.74
CA MET A 1 13.88 -5.24 8.22
C MET A 1 13.87 -5.08 6.72
N GLU A 2 14.44 -6.04 6.01
CA GLU A 2 14.84 -5.91 4.61
C GLU A 2 13.62 -5.69 3.70
N GLN A 3 13.65 -4.69 2.80
CA GLN A 3 12.52 -4.27 1.94
C GLN A 3 11.88 -5.40 1.12
N SER A 4 12.63 -6.49 0.88
CA SER A 4 12.13 -7.73 0.28
C SER A 4 11.01 -8.40 1.11
N SER A 5 11.06 -8.29 2.44
CA SER A 5 10.14 -8.97 3.36
C SER A 5 8.72 -8.40 3.31
N VAL A 6 8.57 -7.08 3.21
CA VAL A 6 7.26 -6.40 3.26
C VAL A 6 6.45 -6.64 1.98
N ARG A 7 7.10 -6.62 0.81
CA ARG A 7 6.45 -6.91 -0.47
C ARG A 7 5.92 -8.33 -0.54
N ALA A 8 6.74 -9.30 -0.09
CA ALA A 8 6.35 -10.70 -0.02
C ALA A 8 5.19 -10.92 0.97
N GLU A 9 5.19 -10.21 2.11
CA GLU A 9 4.07 -10.25 3.06
C GLU A 9 2.77 -9.71 2.43
N ALA A 10 2.82 -8.55 1.76
CA ALA A 10 1.66 -7.99 1.08
C ALA A 10 1.12 -8.92 -0.01
N ALA A 11 2.00 -9.48 -0.85
CA ALA A 11 1.61 -10.44 -1.88
C ALA A 11 0.97 -11.70 -1.29
N ARG A 12 1.50 -12.21 -0.18
CA ARG A 12 0.91 -13.34 0.55
C ARG A 12 -0.49 -13.00 1.06
N VAL A 13 -0.64 -11.86 1.75
CA VAL A 13 -1.94 -11.43 2.29
C VAL A 13 -2.99 -11.27 1.20
N VAL A 14 -2.63 -10.63 0.07
CA VAL A 14 -3.55 -10.42 -1.06
C VAL A 14 -4.00 -11.76 -1.67
N ARG A 15 -3.11 -12.76 -1.71
CA ARG A 15 -3.46 -14.11 -2.14
C ARG A 15 -4.35 -14.82 -1.13
N ASP A 16 -4.04 -14.72 0.17
CA ASP A 16 -4.76 -15.42 1.22
C ASP A 16 -6.23 -14.94 1.35
N ILE A 17 -6.50 -13.67 1.05
CA ILE A 17 -7.87 -13.12 0.96
C ILE A 17 -8.55 -13.39 -0.39
N GLY A 18 -7.87 -14.07 -1.33
CA GLY A 18 -8.42 -14.45 -2.63
C GLY A 18 -8.56 -13.32 -3.65
N LEU A 19 -7.86 -12.20 -3.49
CA LEU A 19 -8.04 -11.02 -4.34
C LEU A 19 -7.19 -11.07 -5.62
N ALA A 20 -5.91 -11.42 -5.51
CA ALA A 20 -5.01 -11.54 -6.65
C ALA A 20 -3.81 -12.46 -6.36
N ASN A 21 -3.20 -13.02 -7.40
CA ASN A 21 -1.95 -13.76 -7.28
C ASN A 21 -0.76 -12.89 -7.72
N ILE A 22 -0.11 -12.25 -6.76
CA ILE A 22 0.99 -11.31 -6.98
C ILE A 22 2.33 -12.02 -6.71
N PRO A 23 3.34 -11.93 -7.60
CA PRO A 23 4.68 -12.46 -7.33
C PRO A 23 5.28 -11.81 -6.08
N PRO A 24 6.05 -12.50 -5.22
CA PRO A 24 6.57 -11.93 -3.97
C PRO A 24 7.60 -10.80 -4.18
N ASP A 25 8.25 -10.75 -5.33
CA ASP A 25 9.27 -9.79 -5.74
C ASP A 25 8.75 -8.72 -6.71
N TRP A 26 7.44 -8.50 -6.72
CA TRP A 26 6.76 -7.53 -7.58
C TRP A 26 7.37 -6.11 -7.52
N SER A 27 7.25 -5.38 -8.63
CA SER A 27 7.72 -4.01 -8.79
C SER A 27 6.70 -3.18 -9.58
N GLY A 28 6.72 -1.87 -9.34
CA GLY A 28 5.77 -0.93 -9.92
C GLY A 28 4.39 -1.02 -9.27
N CYS A 29 3.50 -0.10 -9.66
CA CYS A 29 2.14 -0.05 -9.14
C CYS A 29 1.20 -1.02 -9.86
N ASP A 30 1.43 -1.32 -11.14
CA ASP A 30 0.56 -2.17 -11.97
C ASP A 30 0.32 -3.55 -11.35
N ALA A 31 1.36 -4.14 -10.75
CA ALA A 31 1.29 -5.46 -10.13
C ALA A 31 0.28 -5.55 -8.97
N VAL A 32 0.00 -4.43 -8.31
CA VAL A 32 -0.88 -4.32 -7.13
C VAL A 32 -2.06 -3.39 -7.37
N TRP A 33 -2.23 -2.84 -8.58
CA TRP A 33 -3.20 -1.78 -8.83
C TRP A 33 -4.63 -2.23 -8.55
N CYS A 34 -4.98 -3.46 -8.92
CA CYS A 34 -6.29 -4.05 -8.64
C CYS A 34 -6.63 -4.08 -7.14
N VAL A 35 -5.63 -4.16 -6.26
CA VAL A 35 -5.84 -4.15 -4.80
C VAL A 35 -6.33 -2.77 -4.34
N PHE A 36 -5.78 -1.69 -4.91
CA PHE A 36 -6.21 -0.33 -4.60
C PHE A 36 -7.56 0.01 -5.23
N GLU A 37 -7.86 -0.50 -6.43
CA GLU A 37 -9.20 -0.42 -7.03
C GLU A 37 -10.24 -1.09 -6.13
N GLU A 38 -9.92 -2.25 -5.53
CA GLU A 38 -10.85 -2.91 -4.61
C GLU A 38 -11.08 -2.11 -3.32
N MET A 39 -10.04 -1.48 -2.77
CA MET A 39 -10.20 -0.54 -1.65
C MET A 39 -11.08 0.66 -2.05
N ALA A 40 -10.93 1.16 -3.28
CA ALA A 40 -11.75 2.26 -3.77
C ALA A 40 -13.22 1.84 -3.95
N ASN A 41 -13.46 0.64 -4.49
CA ASN A 41 -14.79 0.05 -4.68
C ASN A 41 -15.53 -0.17 -3.35
N SER A 42 -14.81 -0.40 -2.26
CA SER A 42 -15.41 -0.51 -0.92
C SER A 42 -15.75 0.86 -0.29
N GLY A 43 -15.43 1.97 -0.97
CA GLY A 43 -15.72 3.34 -0.55
C GLY A 43 -14.56 4.07 0.12
N SER A 44 -13.34 3.51 0.12
CA SER A 44 -12.15 4.22 0.57
C SER A 44 -11.59 5.15 -0.51
N THR A 45 -10.90 6.21 -0.12
CA THR A 45 -10.10 7.05 -1.01
C THR A 45 -8.66 6.56 -0.98
N VAL A 46 -8.06 6.34 -2.15
CA VAL A 46 -6.65 6.00 -2.31
C VAL A 46 -5.94 7.14 -3.04
N VAL A 47 -4.85 7.65 -2.46
CA VAL A 47 -3.98 8.64 -3.09
C VAL A 47 -2.56 8.10 -3.14
N ILE A 48 -2.01 7.96 -4.35
CA ILE A 48 -0.60 7.66 -4.57
C ILE A 48 0.00 8.85 -5.30
N LYS A 49 0.95 9.53 -4.66
CA LYS A 49 1.56 10.75 -5.15
C LYS A 49 3.05 10.54 -5.38
N ILE A 50 3.56 11.12 -6.47
CA ILE A 50 4.98 11.21 -6.79
C ILE A 50 5.37 12.69 -6.79
N ASP A 51 6.22 13.08 -5.85
CA ASP A 51 6.80 14.41 -5.81
C ASP A 51 8.04 14.50 -6.72
N GLY A 52 8.42 15.75 -7.02
CA GLY A 52 9.71 16.07 -7.65
C GLY A 52 10.89 15.57 -6.82
N GLN A 53 12.08 15.66 -7.40
CA GLN A 53 13.29 15.16 -6.76
C GLN A 53 13.51 15.81 -5.39
N ARG A 54 13.74 14.95 -4.40
CA ARG A 54 14.05 15.29 -3.02
C ARG A 54 15.55 15.10 -2.83
N THR A 55 16.28 16.16 -2.51
CA THR A 55 17.75 16.16 -2.49
C THR A 55 18.33 16.48 -1.12
N LYS A 56 17.49 16.72 -0.12
CA LYS A 56 17.93 17.10 1.22
C LYS A 56 17.98 15.86 2.13
N PRO A 57 18.95 15.79 3.05
CA PRO A 57 19.05 14.67 4.00
C PRO A 57 17.80 14.47 4.86
N GLU A 58 17.04 15.54 5.12
CA GLU A 58 15.79 15.50 5.90
C GLU A 58 14.55 15.07 5.10
N ASP A 59 14.67 14.86 3.79
CA ASP A 59 13.51 14.49 2.97
C ASP A 59 13.03 13.06 3.30
N THR A 60 11.73 12.90 3.50
CA THR A 60 11.08 11.61 3.84
C THR A 60 10.79 10.73 2.62
N GLY A 61 11.37 11.06 1.46
CA GLY A 61 11.19 10.37 0.20
C GLY A 61 10.24 11.06 -0.76
N ARG A 62 10.16 10.54 -2.00
CA ARG A 62 9.43 11.18 -3.10
C ARG A 62 8.01 10.66 -3.29
N TYR A 63 7.64 9.57 -2.62
CA TYR A 63 6.32 8.96 -2.75
C TYR A 63 5.51 9.21 -1.49
N THR A 64 4.23 9.54 -1.66
CA THR A 64 3.25 9.57 -0.57
C THR A 64 2.10 8.63 -0.92
N VAL A 65 1.75 7.72 0.00
CA VAL A 65 0.55 6.86 -0.13
C VAL A 65 -0.39 7.19 1.01
N VAL A 66 -1.66 7.46 0.69
CA VAL A 66 -2.74 7.72 1.66
C VAL A 66 -3.93 6.81 1.35
N ILE A 67 -4.49 6.19 2.38
CA ILE A 67 -5.79 5.51 2.29
C ILE A 67 -6.67 6.02 3.43
N SER A 68 -7.90 6.44 3.13
CA SER A 68 -8.84 6.95 4.14
C SER A 68 -10.29 6.64 3.77
N GLY A 69 -11.20 6.78 4.74
CA GLY A 69 -12.64 6.65 4.51
C GLY A 69 -13.10 5.21 4.22
N GLY A 70 -14.37 5.07 3.82
CA GLY A 70 -15.00 3.78 3.62
C GLY A 70 -14.98 2.94 4.92
N PRO A 71 -14.63 1.63 4.85
CA PRO A 71 -14.59 0.73 6.01
C PRO A 71 -13.56 1.10 7.09
N LEU A 72 -12.67 2.06 6.82
CA LEU A 72 -11.74 2.60 7.82
C LEU A 72 -12.42 3.59 8.80
N GLY A 73 -13.56 4.20 8.43
CA GLY A 73 -14.19 5.23 9.26
C GLY A 73 -13.27 6.44 9.44
N GLU A 74 -12.94 6.78 10.69
CA GLU A 74 -12.04 7.88 11.04
C GLU A 74 -10.55 7.49 10.96
N ASP A 75 -10.23 6.19 10.88
CA ASP A 75 -8.86 5.73 10.69
C ASP A 75 -8.35 6.07 9.28
N PHE A 76 -7.04 6.24 9.15
CA PHE A 76 -6.39 6.40 7.86
C PHE A 76 -4.95 5.88 7.88
N PHE A 77 -4.46 5.55 6.70
CA PHE A 77 -3.05 5.28 6.44
C PHE A 77 -2.40 6.47 5.75
N ARG A 78 -1.19 6.84 6.17
CA ARG A 78 -0.30 7.72 5.42
C ARG A 78 1.14 7.29 5.59
N GLN A 79 1.85 7.18 4.48
CA GLN A 79 3.30 6.98 4.49
C GLN A 79 3.97 7.80 3.40
N ASP A 80 5.00 8.54 3.79
CA ASP A 80 5.99 9.10 2.87
C ASP A 80 7.18 8.12 2.78
N THR A 81 7.68 7.85 1.58
CA THR A 81 8.76 6.86 1.35
C THR A 81 9.61 7.17 0.13
N ALA A 82 10.87 6.72 0.14
CA ALA A 82 11.78 6.80 -1.00
C ALA A 82 11.56 5.66 -2.02
N VAL A 83 10.94 4.55 -1.60
CA VAL A 83 10.71 3.35 -2.42
C VAL A 83 9.20 3.15 -2.59
N LEU A 84 8.73 3.21 -3.83
CA LEU A 84 7.30 3.14 -4.16
C LEU A 84 6.66 1.88 -3.59
N GLU A 85 7.26 0.72 -3.87
CA GLU A 85 6.72 -0.57 -3.50
C GLU A 85 6.62 -0.75 -1.99
N GLU A 86 7.49 -0.12 -1.20
CA GLU A 86 7.41 -0.15 0.26
C GLU A 86 6.15 0.57 0.76
N GLY A 87 5.86 1.75 0.20
CA GLY A 87 4.65 2.51 0.54
C GLY A 87 3.38 1.78 0.12
N LEU A 88 3.36 1.21 -1.08
CA LEU A 88 2.22 0.43 -1.58
C LEU A 88 1.99 -0.83 -0.73
N ALA A 89 3.04 -1.59 -0.42
CA ALA A 89 2.94 -2.80 0.39
C ALA A 89 2.44 -2.51 1.81
N ASN A 90 2.96 -1.48 2.47
CA ASN A 90 2.52 -1.11 3.82
C ASN A 90 1.07 -0.62 3.84
N ALA A 91 0.65 0.11 2.80
CA ALA A 91 -0.73 0.56 2.65
C ALA A 91 -1.69 -0.65 2.52
N ILE A 92 -1.33 -1.63 1.69
CA ILE A 92 -2.05 -2.90 1.53
C ILE A 92 -2.17 -3.64 2.86
N LEU A 93 -1.04 -3.82 3.56
CA LEU A 93 -1.01 -4.54 4.83
C LEU A 93 -1.83 -3.83 5.92
N TYR A 94 -1.76 -2.50 6.00
CA TYR A 94 -2.56 -1.72 6.93
C TYR A 94 -4.05 -1.93 6.67
N TYR A 95 -4.47 -1.75 5.42
CA TYR A 95 -5.88 -1.88 5.04
C TYR A 95 -6.40 -3.30 5.28
N ALA A 96 -5.64 -4.31 4.84
CA ALA A 96 -6.02 -5.70 5.01
C ALA A 96 -6.25 -6.05 6.49
N ARG A 97 -5.35 -5.63 7.40
CA ARG A 97 -5.51 -5.85 8.84
C ARG A 97 -6.76 -5.18 9.43
N LYS A 98 -7.11 -3.99 8.92
CA LYS A 98 -8.22 -3.18 9.44
C LYS A 98 -9.58 -3.56 8.85
N CYS A 99 -9.60 -4.09 7.63
CA CYS A 99 -10.83 -4.22 6.84
C CYS A 99 -11.10 -5.63 6.32
N TRP A 100 -10.08 -6.45 6.05
CA TRP A 100 -10.26 -7.75 5.39
C TRP A 100 -9.96 -8.96 6.28
N ILE A 101 -8.92 -8.87 7.11
CA ILE A 101 -8.45 -9.95 8.00
C ILE A 101 -9.08 -9.82 9.39
N LYS A 102 -10.09 -8.96 9.57
CA LYS A 102 -10.69 -8.75 10.90
C LYS A 102 -11.09 -10.09 11.53
N ALA A 103 -10.61 -10.26 12.77
CA ALA A 103 -10.93 -11.35 13.68
C ALA A 103 -12.44 -11.44 13.96
#